data_AF-A0A966CKI5-F1
#
_entry.id   AF-A0A966CKI5-F1
#
_cell.length_a   1.000
_cell.length_b   1.000
_cell.length_c   1.000
_cell.angle_alpha   90.00
_cell.angle_beta   90.00
_cell.angle_gamma   90.00
#
_symmetry.space_group_name_H-M   'P 1'
#
loop_
_entity.id
_entity.type
_entity.pdbx_description
1 polymer ?
#
loop_
_entity_poly.entity_id
_entity_poly.type
_entity_poly.pdbx_seq_one_letter_code
_entity_poly.pdbx_strand_id
1 'polypeptide(L)'
;MVSFALFFALGVWALQQQSFLPALPFYWPLAASCLFLPQGGQLAWRVVRRALILLCAALLGFGYAAWLAESRLADALPDAWQGRDITLTGVVAEMPRAHERGQRFVFDVKSVQTANAQVPRKILLATYDGNKDEPIRVHAGERWRFTVRLKQPHGTSNPHGYDFEAWALERSLRASGYVHPKGEKQYLVSEVSGYLVERLRENVRDRFHRILGDAPYTGILVALAVGDQASISQAQWQLFTRSGINHLMSISGLHITMLAGMFFALTYWLWRRSARLTLLFP
;
A
#
# COMPACT_ATOMS: atom_id res chain seq x y z
N MET A 1 -24.96 11.12 -17.38
CA MET A 1 -23.66 10.99 -16.68
C MET A 1 -23.74 10.00 -15.52
N VAL A 2 -24.68 10.14 -14.58
CA VAL A 2 -24.82 9.20 -13.42
C VAL A 2 -24.95 7.73 -13.84
N SER A 3 -25.86 7.40 -14.76
CA SER A 3 -26.06 6.00 -15.19
C SER A 3 -24.82 5.38 -15.85
N PHE A 4 -24.03 6.18 -16.58
CA PHE A 4 -22.78 5.71 -17.17
C PHE A 4 -21.75 5.38 -16.09
N ALA A 5 -21.60 6.26 -15.09
CA ALA A 5 -20.69 6.02 -13.96
C ALA A 5 -21.09 4.79 -13.13
N LEU A 6 -22.40 4.58 -12.91
CA LEU A 6 -22.90 3.40 -12.21
C LEU A 6 -22.58 2.11 -12.96
N PHE A 7 -22.82 2.06 -14.28
CA PHE A 7 -22.52 0.87 -15.07
C PHE A 7 -21.01 0.63 -15.19
N PHE A 8 -20.21 1.69 -15.30
CA PHE A 8 -18.75 1.59 -15.20
C PHE A 8 -18.32 0.96 -13.88
N ALA A 9 -18.85 1.45 -12.74
CA ALA A 9 -18.57 0.89 -11.43
C ALA A 9 -19.03 -0.57 -11.29
N LEU A 10 -20.18 -0.93 -11.87
CA LEU A 10 -20.64 -2.32 -11.95
C LEU A 10 -19.66 -3.21 -12.73
N GLY A 11 -19.07 -2.69 -13.81
CA GLY A 11 -18.03 -3.38 -14.56
C GLY A 11 -16.77 -3.65 -13.73
N VAL A 12 -16.30 -2.64 -12.97
CA VAL A 12 -15.17 -2.79 -12.03
C VAL A 12 -15.49 -3.84 -10.97
N TRP A 13 -16.68 -3.77 -10.36
CA TRP A 13 -17.14 -4.72 -9.35
C TRP A 13 -17.22 -6.14 -9.92
N ALA A 14 -17.74 -6.32 -11.14
CA ALA A 14 -17.85 -7.63 -11.77
C ALA A 14 -16.50 -8.31 -12.01
N LEU A 15 -15.44 -7.52 -12.29
CA LEU A 15 -14.08 -8.06 -12.39
C LEU A 15 -13.57 -8.53 -11.03
N GLN A 16 -13.84 -7.80 -9.95
CA GLN A 16 -13.39 -8.17 -8.60
C GLN A 16 -14.00 -9.49 -8.08
N GLN A 17 -15.10 -9.95 -8.68
CA GLN A 17 -15.70 -11.25 -8.39
C GLN A 17 -15.02 -12.41 -9.14
N GLN A 18 -14.11 -12.13 -10.08
CA GLN A 18 -13.42 -13.17 -10.85
C GLN A 18 -12.20 -13.69 -10.09
N SER A 19 -11.98 -15.00 -10.15
CA SER A 19 -10.79 -15.65 -9.59
C SER A 19 -9.56 -15.55 -10.48
N PHE A 20 -9.73 -15.19 -11.76
CA PHE A 20 -8.64 -15.04 -12.73
C PHE A 20 -8.81 -13.75 -13.54
N LEU A 21 -7.70 -13.18 -13.97
CA LEU A 21 -7.72 -12.05 -14.89
C LEU A 21 -8.06 -12.55 -16.31
N PRO A 22 -9.06 -11.96 -16.97
CA PRO A 22 -9.38 -12.31 -18.34
C PRO A 22 -8.30 -11.78 -19.27
N ALA A 23 -8.04 -12.51 -20.37
CA ALA A 23 -7.12 -12.04 -21.40
C ALA A 23 -7.62 -10.69 -21.96
N LEU A 24 -6.76 -9.67 -21.93
CA LEU A 24 -7.08 -8.28 -22.20
C LEU A 24 -7.51 -7.86 -23.62
N PRO A 25 -7.30 -8.61 -24.73
CA PRO A 25 -7.39 -7.96 -26.04
C PRO A 25 -8.82 -7.65 -26.54
N PHE A 26 -9.88 -8.20 -25.92
CA PHE A 26 -11.23 -8.14 -26.52
C PHE A 26 -12.17 -7.05 -25.99
N TYR A 27 -11.89 -6.43 -24.83
CA TYR A 27 -12.90 -5.57 -24.17
C TYR A 27 -12.90 -4.12 -24.67
N TRP A 28 -11.74 -3.55 -25.02
CA TRP A 28 -11.62 -2.16 -25.47
C TRP A 28 -12.26 -1.89 -26.84
N PRO A 29 -12.11 -2.75 -27.88
CA PRO A 29 -12.62 -2.44 -29.22
C PRO A 29 -14.15 -2.57 -29.25
N LEU A 30 -14.69 -3.57 -28.54
CA LEU A 30 -16.13 -3.75 -28.37
C LEU A 30 -16.74 -2.53 -27.68
N ALA A 31 -16.13 -2.07 -26.59
CA ALA A 31 -16.68 -0.93 -25.87
C ALA A 31 -16.56 0.40 -26.64
N ALA A 32 -15.49 0.59 -27.43
CA ALA A 32 -15.32 1.75 -28.30
C ALA A 32 -16.33 1.76 -29.46
N SER A 33 -16.66 0.59 -30.03
CA SER A 33 -17.59 0.48 -31.16
C SER A 33 -19.01 0.96 -30.84
N CYS A 34 -19.45 0.87 -29.58
CA CYS A 34 -20.78 1.31 -29.14
C CYS A 34 -20.94 2.83 -29.06
N LEU A 35 -19.84 3.59 -29.05
CA LEU A 35 -19.88 5.06 -29.00
C LEU A 35 -20.28 5.66 -30.36
N PHE A 36 -20.13 4.90 -31.45
CA PHE A 36 -20.45 5.32 -32.81
C PHE A 36 -21.88 5.00 -33.26
N LEU A 37 -22.78 4.64 -32.33
CA LEU A 37 -24.17 4.32 -32.66
C LEU A 37 -24.94 5.57 -33.14
N PRO A 38 -25.63 5.50 -34.31
CA PRO A 38 -26.32 6.64 -34.90
C PRO A 38 -27.44 7.20 -33.99
N GLN A 39 -27.59 8.53 -34.01
CA GLN A 39 -28.46 9.26 -33.09
C GLN A 39 -29.95 9.29 -33.51
N GLY A 40 -30.25 8.93 -34.76
CA GLY A 40 -31.61 8.92 -35.33
C GLY A 40 -32.30 7.57 -35.20
N GLY A 41 -33.62 7.56 -34.96
CA GLY A 41 -34.43 6.34 -34.94
C GLY A 41 -35.69 6.43 -34.07
N GLN A 42 -36.57 5.44 -34.23
CA GLN A 42 -37.80 5.25 -33.47
C GLN A 42 -37.54 5.05 -31.96
N LEU A 43 -38.57 5.11 -31.11
CA LEU A 43 -38.45 4.95 -29.65
C LEU A 43 -37.69 3.69 -29.25
N ALA A 44 -37.93 2.56 -29.94
CA ALA A 44 -37.22 1.30 -29.73
C ALA A 44 -35.70 1.43 -29.93
N TRP A 45 -35.26 2.16 -30.95
CA TRP A 45 -33.84 2.41 -31.22
C TRP A 45 -33.17 3.24 -30.10
N ARG A 46 -33.89 4.21 -29.54
CA ARG A 46 -33.38 5.02 -28.41
C ARG A 46 -33.15 4.18 -27.15
N VAL A 47 -34.01 3.19 -26.90
CA VAL A 47 -33.87 2.26 -25.76
C VAL A 47 -32.69 1.32 -25.99
N VAL A 48 -32.59 0.70 -27.17
CA VAL A 48 -31.47 -0.19 -27.55
C VAL A 48 -30.14 0.56 -27.47
N ARG A 49 -30.05 1.77 -28.03
CA ARG A 49 -28.84 2.60 -27.97
C ARG A 49 -28.44 2.91 -26.52
N ARG A 50 -29.40 3.25 -25.65
CA ARG A 50 -29.11 3.48 -24.22
C ARG A 50 -28.58 2.22 -23.54
N ALA A 51 -29.21 1.06 -23.78
CA ALA A 51 -28.74 -0.21 -23.24
C ALA A 51 -27.30 -0.54 -23.70
N LEU A 52 -27.00 -0.34 -24.99
CA LEU A 52 -25.66 -0.52 -25.55
C LEU A 52 -24.65 0.44 -24.92
N ILE A 53 -24.97 1.73 -24.77
CA ILE A 53 -24.06 2.68 -24.10
C ILE A 53 -23.77 2.26 -22.65
N LEU A 54 -24.79 1.79 -21.91
CA LEU A 54 -24.62 1.31 -20.53
C LEU A 54 -23.81 0.02 -20.47
N LEU A 55 -24.04 -0.93 -21.38
CA LEU A 55 -23.22 -2.13 -21.52
C LEU A 55 -21.75 -1.77 -21.78
N CYS A 56 -21.51 -0.80 -22.66
CA CYS A 56 -20.16 -0.43 -23.04
C CYS A 56 -19.48 0.39 -21.94
N ALA A 57 -20.23 1.14 -21.12
CA ALA A 57 -19.72 1.69 -19.86
C ALA A 57 -19.23 0.59 -18.91
N ALA A 58 -20.00 -0.50 -18.74
CA ALA A 58 -19.60 -1.63 -17.91
C ALA A 58 -18.38 -2.37 -18.48
N LEU A 59 -18.32 -2.60 -19.79
CA LEU A 59 -17.15 -3.20 -20.44
C LEU A 59 -15.89 -2.33 -20.32
N LEU A 60 -16.03 -0.99 -20.42
CA LEU A 60 -14.91 -0.07 -20.14
C LEU A 60 -14.44 -0.16 -18.70
N GLY A 61 -15.36 -0.19 -17.73
CA GLY A 61 -15.01 -0.34 -16.31
C GLY A 61 -14.28 -1.65 -16.02
N PHE A 62 -14.80 -2.74 -16.58
CA PHE A 62 -14.19 -4.06 -16.49
C PHE A 62 -12.78 -4.10 -17.11
N GLY A 63 -12.63 -3.61 -18.34
CA GLY A 63 -11.33 -3.56 -19.04
C GLY A 63 -10.31 -2.64 -18.37
N TYR A 64 -10.75 -1.48 -17.87
CA TYR A 64 -9.91 -0.57 -17.09
C TYR A 64 -9.38 -1.23 -15.82
N ALA A 65 -10.25 -1.87 -15.05
CA ALA A 65 -9.85 -2.58 -13.85
C ALA A 65 -8.92 -3.77 -14.16
N ALA A 66 -9.13 -4.48 -15.26
CA ALA A 66 -8.29 -5.60 -15.68
C ALA A 66 -6.89 -5.13 -16.06
N TRP A 67 -6.78 -4.03 -16.80
CA TRP A 67 -5.49 -3.43 -17.15
C TRP A 67 -4.73 -2.92 -15.91
N LEU A 68 -5.43 -2.28 -14.98
CA LEU A 68 -4.83 -1.84 -13.73
C LEU A 68 -4.36 -3.03 -12.88
N ALA A 69 -5.16 -4.11 -12.82
CA ALA A 69 -4.78 -5.32 -12.10
C ALA A 69 -3.56 -6.01 -12.72
N GLU A 70 -3.54 -6.19 -14.05
CA GLU A 70 -2.41 -6.80 -14.75
C GLU A 70 -1.13 -5.98 -14.59
N SER A 71 -1.19 -4.66 -14.79
CA SER A 71 -0.03 -3.79 -14.62
C SER A 71 0.53 -3.81 -13.19
N ARG A 72 -0.34 -3.94 -12.19
CA ARG A 72 0.07 -4.08 -10.77
C ARG A 72 0.60 -5.46 -10.44
N LEU A 73 0.07 -6.53 -11.04
CA LEU A 73 0.54 -7.89 -10.83
C LEU A 73 1.84 -8.20 -11.61
N ALA A 74 2.07 -7.52 -12.72
CA ALA A 74 3.29 -7.63 -13.52
C ALA A 74 4.54 -7.13 -12.80
N ASP A 75 4.41 -6.15 -11.88
CA ASP A 75 5.50 -5.74 -10.99
C ASP A 75 5.74 -6.83 -9.93
N ALA A 76 6.46 -7.90 -10.26
CA ALA A 76 6.75 -9.00 -9.34
C ALA A 76 8.23 -9.34 -9.35
N LEU A 77 8.73 -9.95 -8.27
CA LEU A 77 10.05 -10.55 -8.26
C LEU A 77 10.07 -11.73 -9.25
N PRO A 78 10.94 -11.74 -10.29
CA PRO A 78 10.98 -12.85 -11.23
C PRO A 78 11.34 -14.17 -10.54
N ASP A 79 10.76 -15.28 -10.99
CA ASP A 79 10.98 -16.61 -10.39
C ASP A 79 12.45 -17.02 -10.37
N ALA A 80 13.22 -16.61 -11.38
CA ALA A 80 14.65 -16.85 -11.46
C ALA A 80 15.46 -16.25 -10.30
N TRP A 81 14.93 -15.24 -9.60
CA TRP A 81 15.60 -14.55 -8.50
C TRP A 81 15.04 -14.91 -7.12
N GLN A 82 14.01 -15.77 -7.04
CA GLN A 82 13.50 -16.27 -5.78
C GLN A 82 14.52 -17.18 -5.09
N GLY A 83 14.73 -16.99 -3.78
CA GLY A 83 15.62 -17.82 -2.97
C GLY A 83 17.12 -17.62 -3.22
N ARG A 84 17.50 -16.66 -4.08
CA ARG A 84 18.90 -16.33 -4.35
C ARG A 84 19.37 -15.16 -3.51
N ASP A 85 20.69 -15.09 -3.30
CA ASP A 85 21.31 -13.99 -2.58
C ASP A 85 21.53 -12.82 -3.55
N ILE A 86 20.93 -11.67 -3.22
CA ILE A 86 20.94 -10.46 -4.04
C ILE A 86 21.49 -9.33 -3.20
N THR A 87 22.56 -8.68 -3.65
CA THR A 87 23.06 -7.46 -3.01
C THR A 87 22.35 -6.27 -3.61
N LEU A 88 21.71 -5.49 -2.75
CA LEU A 88 20.97 -4.30 -3.12
C LEU A 88 21.20 -3.16 -2.13
N THR A 89 21.02 -1.94 -2.61
CA THR A 89 21.10 -0.71 -1.82
C THR A 89 19.76 -0.01 -1.85
N GLY A 90 19.33 0.48 -0.69
CA GLY A 90 18.04 1.14 -0.55
C GLY A 90 17.93 1.88 0.76
N VAL A 91 16.72 2.35 1.05
CA VAL A 91 16.41 3.15 2.23
C VAL A 91 15.33 2.46 3.03
N VAL A 92 15.47 2.46 4.35
CA VAL A 92 14.43 1.99 5.28
C VAL A 92 13.25 2.96 5.20
N ALA A 93 12.18 2.52 4.55
CA ALA A 93 11.08 3.39 4.10
C ALA A 93 9.99 3.62 5.15
N GLU A 94 9.87 2.70 6.11
CA GLU A 94 8.91 2.76 7.22
C GLU A 94 9.62 2.47 8.53
N MET A 95 9.06 2.97 9.63
CA MET A 95 9.53 2.67 10.98
C MET A 95 9.69 1.15 11.21
N PRO A 96 10.89 0.67 11.56
CA PRO A 96 11.14 -0.73 11.83
C PRO A 96 10.32 -1.24 13.02
N ARG A 97 9.77 -2.45 12.87
CA ARG A 97 9.01 -3.15 13.89
C ARG A 97 9.86 -4.25 14.50
N ALA A 98 10.04 -4.20 15.81
CA ALA A 98 10.70 -5.28 16.53
C ALA A 98 9.83 -6.55 16.53
N HIS A 99 10.48 -7.70 16.51
CA HIS A 99 9.87 -9.00 16.80
C HIS A 99 10.86 -9.81 17.65
N GLU A 100 10.45 -10.98 18.13
CA GLU A 100 11.23 -11.79 19.08
C GLU A 100 12.68 -12.09 18.65
N ARG A 101 12.97 -12.06 17.35
CA ARG A 101 14.27 -12.45 16.78
C ARG A 101 14.88 -11.39 15.87
N GLY A 102 14.47 -10.12 15.95
CA GLY A 102 15.08 -9.03 15.18
C GLY A 102 14.09 -7.93 14.79
N GLN A 103 14.23 -7.36 13.58
CA GLN A 103 13.36 -6.29 13.08
C GLN A 103 12.75 -6.62 11.73
N ARG A 104 11.52 -6.14 11.48
CA ARG A 104 10.89 -6.14 10.16
C ARG A 104 10.68 -4.71 9.71
N PHE A 105 11.03 -4.43 8.46
CA PHE A 105 10.91 -3.08 7.91
C PHE A 105 10.67 -3.12 6.41
N VAL A 106 10.05 -2.06 5.90
CA VAL A 106 9.88 -1.84 4.46
C VAL A 106 11.14 -1.18 3.94
N PHE A 107 11.66 -1.68 2.81
CA PHE A 107 12.87 -1.20 2.18
C PHE A 107 12.55 -0.69 0.77
N ASP A 108 12.90 0.57 0.48
CA ASP A 108 12.78 1.20 -0.84
C ASP A 108 14.11 1.03 -1.57
N VAL A 109 14.15 0.07 -2.48
CA VAL A 109 15.31 -0.32 -3.29
C VAL A 109 15.65 0.82 -4.25
N LYS A 110 16.90 1.30 -4.20
CA LYS A 110 17.42 2.37 -5.07
C LYS A 110 18.33 1.83 -6.16
N SER A 111 19.12 0.81 -5.87
CA SER A 111 19.99 0.16 -6.84
C SER A 111 20.22 -1.30 -6.48
N VAL A 112 20.40 -2.14 -7.49
CA VAL A 112 20.73 -3.56 -7.33
C VAL A 112 22.17 -3.76 -7.84
N GLN A 113 23.04 -4.32 -7.00
CA GLN A 113 24.44 -4.57 -7.34
C GLN A 113 24.65 -5.92 -8.01
N THR A 114 23.79 -6.90 -7.75
CA THR A 114 23.85 -8.20 -8.42
C THR A 114 23.49 -8.07 -9.90
N ALA A 115 24.39 -8.52 -10.78
CA ALA A 115 24.20 -8.43 -12.22
C ALA A 115 22.92 -9.16 -12.68
N ASN A 116 22.15 -8.52 -13.56
CA ASN A 116 20.88 -9.01 -14.11
C ASN A 116 19.75 -9.25 -13.09
N ALA A 117 19.95 -8.90 -11.82
CA ALA A 117 18.92 -9.03 -10.80
C ALA A 117 17.88 -7.92 -10.93
N GLN A 118 16.63 -8.33 -11.09
CA GLN A 118 15.48 -7.44 -11.09
C GLN A 118 14.74 -7.62 -9.78
N VAL A 119 14.62 -6.53 -9.02
CA VAL A 119 13.96 -6.52 -7.72
C VAL A 119 12.93 -5.40 -7.72
N PRO A 120 11.70 -5.64 -7.23
CA PRO A 120 10.71 -4.59 -7.11
C PRO A 120 11.17 -3.44 -6.21
N ARG A 121 10.60 -2.25 -6.43
CA ARG A 121 11.03 -1.04 -5.72
C ARG A 121 10.81 -1.11 -4.21
N LYS A 122 9.67 -1.64 -3.75
CA LYS A 122 9.33 -1.75 -2.33
C LYS A 122 9.27 -3.22 -1.93
N ILE A 123 10.06 -3.57 -0.93
CA ILE A 123 10.19 -4.95 -0.43
C ILE A 123 10.07 -4.97 1.10
N LEU A 124 9.59 -6.07 1.65
CA LEU A 124 9.54 -6.29 3.09
C LEU A 124 10.73 -7.15 3.51
N LEU A 125 11.59 -6.63 4.39
CA LEU A 125 12.74 -7.35 4.90
C LEU A 125 12.60 -7.65 6.39
N ALA A 126 13.12 -8.81 6.79
CA ALA A 126 13.35 -9.16 8.18
C ALA A 126 14.85 -9.32 8.46
N THR A 127 15.33 -8.77 9.57
CA THR A 127 16.61 -9.13 10.16
C THR A 127 16.38 -10.23 11.18
N TYR A 128 17.34 -11.15 11.28
CA TYR A 128 17.37 -12.17 12.31
C TYR A 128 18.63 -11.99 13.14
N ASP A 129 18.45 -11.79 14.44
CA ASP A 129 19.54 -11.68 15.39
C ASP A 129 20.09 -13.09 15.62
N GLY A 130 21.32 -13.31 15.16
CA GLY A 130 22.04 -14.54 15.42
C GLY A 130 22.55 -14.56 16.86
N ASN A 131 22.61 -15.74 17.48
CA ASN A 131 23.07 -15.88 18.87
C ASN A 131 24.54 -15.44 19.11
N LYS A 132 25.29 -15.13 18.04
CA LYS A 132 26.70 -14.70 18.06
C LYS A 132 26.94 -13.36 17.34
N ASP A 133 25.95 -12.83 16.65
CA ASP A 133 26.10 -11.60 15.86
C ASP A 133 25.47 -10.43 16.62
N GLU A 134 26.09 -9.24 16.53
CA GLU A 134 25.51 -8.03 17.10
C GLU A 134 24.17 -7.72 16.39
N PRO A 135 23.09 -7.44 17.14
CA PRO A 135 21.78 -7.17 16.56
C PRO A 135 21.84 -5.90 15.72
N ILE A 136 21.46 -6.01 14.45
CA ILE A 136 21.45 -4.88 13.53
C ILE A 136 20.19 -4.08 13.79
N ARG A 137 20.37 -2.89 14.36
CA ARG A 137 19.29 -1.92 14.53
C ARG A 137 19.29 -0.99 13.33
N VAL A 138 18.24 -1.10 12.53
CA VAL A 138 17.98 -0.16 11.45
C VAL A 138 17.00 0.91 11.95
N HIS A 139 17.09 2.11 11.39
CA HIS A 139 16.17 3.21 11.64
C HIS A 139 15.55 3.73 10.33
N ALA A 140 14.38 4.33 10.43
CA ALA A 140 13.68 4.92 9.29
C ALA A 140 14.56 5.99 8.62
N GLY A 141 14.54 6.03 7.29
CA GLY A 141 15.30 6.99 6.49
C GLY A 141 16.79 6.71 6.33
N GLU A 142 17.31 5.64 6.95
CA GLU A 142 18.70 5.22 6.77
C GLU A 142 18.92 4.50 5.44
N ARG A 143 20.07 4.76 4.82
CA ARG A 143 20.52 4.07 3.62
C ARG A 143 21.49 2.96 3.95
N TRP A 144 21.12 1.76 3.50
CA TRP A 144 21.88 0.54 3.74
C TRP A 144 22.14 -0.20 2.44
N ARG A 145 23.23 -0.95 2.41
CA ARG A 145 23.46 -2.02 1.44
C ARG A 145 23.36 -3.35 2.15
N PHE A 146 22.48 -4.21 1.65
CA PHE A 146 22.23 -5.53 2.20
C PHE A 146 22.33 -6.60 1.13
N THR A 147 22.94 -7.73 1.47
CA THR A 147 22.69 -8.99 0.77
C THR A 147 21.43 -9.61 1.36
N VAL A 148 20.41 -9.81 0.53
CA VAL A 148 19.10 -10.31 0.94
C VAL A 148 18.73 -11.56 0.16
N ARG A 149 17.88 -12.39 0.75
CA ARG A 149 17.21 -13.49 0.06
C ARG A 149 15.72 -13.21 -0.01
N LEU A 150 15.22 -13.07 -1.24
CA LEU A 150 13.84 -12.65 -1.50
C LEU A 150 13.00 -13.80 -2.02
N LYS A 151 11.70 -13.71 -1.79
CA LYS A 151 10.64 -14.52 -2.37
C LYS A 151 9.47 -13.62 -2.73
N GLN A 152 8.63 -14.06 -3.65
CA GLN A 152 7.35 -13.39 -3.87
C GLN A 152 6.51 -13.47 -2.58
N PRO A 153 5.69 -12.45 -2.27
CA PRO A 153 4.75 -12.52 -1.15
C PRO A 153 3.79 -13.67 -1.40
N HIS A 154 3.73 -14.63 -0.46
CA HIS A 154 2.80 -15.74 -0.51
C HIS A 154 2.02 -15.80 0.80
N GLY A 155 0.72 -16.01 0.69
CA GLY A 155 -0.23 -16.13 1.77
C GLY A 155 -0.24 -17.55 2.33
N THR A 156 -0.89 -17.70 3.47
CA THR A 156 -1.23 -19.05 3.95
C THR A 156 -2.54 -19.47 3.31
N SER A 157 -2.69 -20.75 2.95
CA SER A 157 -3.94 -21.29 2.38
C SER A 157 -5.03 -21.48 3.45
N ASN A 158 -5.17 -20.52 4.36
CA ASN A 158 -6.12 -20.56 5.46
C ASN A 158 -7.33 -19.67 5.12
N PRO A 159 -8.54 -20.23 4.89
CA PRO A 159 -9.72 -19.48 4.45
C PRO A 159 -10.18 -18.36 5.40
N HIS A 160 -9.86 -18.47 6.70
CA HIS A 160 -10.19 -17.46 7.71
C HIS A 160 -8.92 -16.78 8.26
N GLY A 161 -7.80 -16.98 7.58
CA GLY A 161 -6.52 -16.42 7.93
C GLY A 161 -6.37 -14.99 7.45
N TYR A 162 -5.32 -14.35 7.94
CA TYR A 162 -4.89 -13.07 7.42
C TYR A 162 -4.37 -13.23 5.97
N ASP A 163 -4.96 -12.47 5.04
CA ASP A 163 -4.52 -12.44 3.66
C ASP A 163 -3.27 -11.54 3.52
N PHE A 164 -2.11 -12.17 3.63
CA PHE A 164 -0.84 -11.48 3.49
C PHE A 164 -0.57 -11.01 2.06
N GLU A 165 -1.07 -11.72 1.04
CA GLU A 165 -0.87 -11.35 -0.36
C GLU A 165 -1.63 -10.08 -0.71
N ALA A 166 -2.91 -10.01 -0.34
CA ALA A 166 -3.73 -8.83 -0.54
C ALA A 166 -3.14 -7.62 0.20
N TRP A 167 -2.77 -7.79 1.47
CA TRP A 167 -2.14 -6.70 2.25
C TRP A 167 -0.81 -6.22 1.65
N ALA A 168 0.02 -7.15 1.17
CA ALA A 168 1.30 -6.82 0.55
C ALA A 168 1.06 -6.06 -0.76
N LEU A 169 0.11 -6.51 -1.58
CA LEU A 169 -0.30 -5.85 -2.82
C LEU A 169 -0.79 -4.42 -2.59
N GLU A 170 -1.68 -4.20 -1.61
CA GLU A 170 -2.21 -2.88 -1.25
C GLU A 170 -1.08 -1.90 -0.87
N ARG A 171 -0.05 -2.40 -0.18
CA ARG A 171 1.12 -1.61 0.23
C ARG A 171 2.20 -1.49 -0.84
N SER A 172 1.96 -2.03 -2.04
CA SER A 172 2.96 -2.13 -3.11
C SER A 172 4.23 -2.87 -2.68
N LEU A 173 4.10 -3.83 -1.74
CA LEU A 173 5.15 -4.73 -1.31
C LEU A 173 5.15 -5.94 -2.25
N ARG A 174 6.10 -5.99 -3.17
CA ARG A 174 6.11 -6.98 -4.26
C ARG A 174 7.18 -8.06 -4.11
N ALA A 175 7.95 -8.00 -3.02
CA ALA A 175 8.78 -9.10 -2.53
C ALA A 175 8.86 -9.07 -1.00
N SER A 176 9.08 -10.23 -0.42
CA SER A 176 9.37 -10.39 1.01
C SER A 176 10.62 -11.24 1.19
N GLY A 177 11.37 -11.01 2.26
CA GLY A 177 12.60 -11.77 2.46
C GLY A 177 13.30 -11.42 3.76
N TYR A 178 14.55 -11.84 3.85
CA TYR A 178 15.39 -11.58 5.01
C TYR A 178 16.78 -11.13 4.59
N VAL A 179 17.43 -10.37 5.48
CA VAL A 179 18.83 -9.98 5.34
C VAL A 179 19.70 -11.20 5.66
N HIS A 180 20.57 -11.59 4.72
CA HIS A 180 21.41 -12.77 4.87
C HIS A 180 22.42 -12.55 6.02
N PRO A 181 22.47 -13.40 7.07
CA PRO A 181 23.31 -13.14 8.25
C PRO A 181 24.81 -13.04 7.94
N LYS A 182 25.30 -13.82 6.98
CA LYS A 182 26.70 -13.78 6.50
C LYS A 182 26.90 -12.88 5.29
N GLY A 183 25.86 -12.15 4.88
CA GLY A 183 25.88 -11.28 3.72
C GLY A 183 26.48 -9.90 4.02
N GLU A 184 26.65 -9.11 2.96
CA GLU A 184 27.10 -7.73 3.09
C GLU A 184 26.04 -6.90 3.84
N LYS A 185 26.50 -6.11 4.81
CA LYS A 185 25.68 -5.26 5.68
C LYS A 185 26.41 -3.95 5.89
N GLN A 186 26.33 -3.06 4.91
CA GLN A 186 27.06 -1.80 4.93
C GLN A 186 26.10 -0.64 5.18
N TYR A 187 26.36 0.10 6.27
CA TYR A 187 25.75 1.40 6.50
C TYR A 187 26.36 2.43 5.56
N LEU A 188 25.51 3.19 4.85
CA LEU A 188 25.99 4.18 3.88
C LEU A 188 25.72 5.61 4.34
N VAL A 189 24.47 5.90 4.75
CA VAL A 189 24.04 7.27 5.09
C VAL A 189 22.92 7.23 6.13
N SER A 190 22.98 8.15 7.10
CA SER A 190 21.96 8.32 8.14
C SER A 190 20.65 8.93 7.66
N GLU A 191 20.73 9.90 6.76
CA GLU A 191 19.57 10.74 6.44
C GLU A 191 19.36 10.88 4.93
N VAL A 192 18.28 10.28 4.45
CA VAL A 192 17.79 10.49 3.09
C VAL A 192 16.55 11.39 3.13
N SER A 193 16.56 12.45 2.31
CA SER A 193 15.41 13.33 2.11
C SER A 193 14.18 12.54 1.62
N GLY A 194 13.00 12.84 2.16
CA GLY A 194 11.74 12.20 1.77
C GLY A 194 11.17 11.21 2.81
N TYR A 195 11.93 10.85 3.84
CA TYR A 195 11.48 9.94 4.92
C TYR A 195 11.39 10.64 6.29
N LEU A 196 11.29 11.98 6.29
CA LEU A 196 11.26 12.79 7.52
C LEU A 196 10.09 12.42 8.43
N VAL A 197 8.90 12.17 7.85
CA VAL A 197 7.70 11.82 8.62
C VAL A 197 7.93 10.52 9.40
N GLU A 198 8.47 9.49 8.76
CA GLU A 198 8.73 8.20 9.40
C GLU A 198 9.80 8.31 10.50
N ARG A 199 10.83 9.13 10.27
CA ARG A 199 11.84 9.46 11.29
C ARG A 199 11.25 10.17 12.50
N LEU A 200 10.39 11.15 12.26
CA LEU A 200 9.71 11.88 13.35
C LEU A 200 8.79 10.95 14.13
N ARG A 201 8.03 10.09 13.43
CA ARG A 201 7.19 9.08 14.07
C ARG A 201 8.03 8.14 14.94
N GLU A 202 9.19 7.69 14.45
CA GLU A 202 10.09 6.80 15.19
C GLU A 202 10.65 7.49 16.42
N ASN A 203 11.14 8.72 16.29
CA ASN A 203 11.67 9.50 17.40
C ASN A 203 10.63 9.72 18.50
N VAL A 204 9.37 10.03 18.13
CA VAL A 204 8.28 10.17 19.08
C VAL A 204 8.02 8.84 19.81
N ARG A 205 7.94 7.71 19.09
CA ARG A 205 7.82 6.37 19.70
C ARG A 205 8.96 6.11 20.69
N ASP A 206 10.20 6.31 20.27
CA ASP A 206 11.38 6.03 21.08
C ASP A 206 11.47 6.96 22.31
N ARG A 207 10.93 8.18 22.21
CA ARG A 207 10.80 9.10 23.35
C ARG A 207 9.75 8.61 24.34
N PHE A 208 8.61 8.11 23.88
CA PHE A 208 7.61 7.48 24.76
C PHE A 208 8.19 6.27 25.49
N HIS A 209 8.87 5.36 24.78
CA HIS A 209 9.51 4.20 25.41
C HIS A 209 10.60 4.60 26.41
N ARG A 210 11.39 5.64 26.13
CA ARG A 210 12.41 6.13 27.08
C ARG A 210 11.82 6.73 28.35
N ILE A 211 10.69 7.45 28.26
CA ILE A 211 10.09 8.16 29.41
C ILE A 211 9.20 7.22 30.22
N LEU A 212 8.38 6.41 29.55
CA LEU A 212 7.37 5.56 30.19
C LEU A 212 7.88 4.15 30.49
N GLY A 213 8.97 3.73 29.86
CA GLY A 213 9.51 2.37 29.98
C GLY A 213 8.46 1.31 29.67
N ASP A 214 8.43 0.27 30.52
CA ASP A 214 7.56 -0.90 30.38
C ASP A 214 6.16 -0.68 30.98
N ALA A 215 5.73 0.58 31.17
CA ALA A 215 4.38 0.85 31.62
C ALA A 215 3.34 0.20 30.67
N PRO A 216 2.27 -0.41 31.20
CA PRO A 216 1.34 -1.18 30.38
C PRO A 216 0.65 -0.32 29.31
N TYR A 217 0.47 0.97 29.54
CA TYR A 217 -0.18 1.89 28.62
C TYR A 217 0.76 2.53 27.58
N THR A 218 2.08 2.28 27.62
CA THR A 218 3.05 2.86 26.67
C THR A 218 2.65 2.57 25.23
N GLY A 219 2.34 1.30 24.91
CA GLY A 219 1.93 0.91 23.57
C GLY A 219 0.65 1.59 23.08
N ILE A 220 -0.30 1.84 23.99
CA ILE A 220 -1.55 2.55 23.67
C ILE A 220 -1.25 4.02 23.35
N LEU A 221 -0.44 4.69 24.17
CA LEU A 221 -0.08 6.10 23.94
C LEU A 221 0.74 6.29 22.66
N VAL A 222 1.67 5.38 22.36
CA VAL A 222 2.41 5.38 21.10
C VAL A 222 1.45 5.17 19.93
N ALA A 223 0.52 4.21 20.03
CA ALA A 223 -0.46 3.95 18.99
C ALA A 223 -1.35 5.17 18.72
N LEU A 224 -1.79 5.88 19.76
CA LEU A 224 -2.60 7.10 19.63
C LEU A 224 -1.80 8.29 19.08
N ALA A 225 -0.53 8.42 19.46
CA ALA A 225 0.30 9.56 19.07
C ALA A 225 0.84 9.45 17.63
N VAL A 226 1.28 8.27 17.21
CA VAL A 226 1.97 8.07 15.91
C VAL A 226 1.36 6.95 15.05
N GLY A 227 0.26 6.34 15.47
CA GLY A 227 -0.43 5.29 14.73
C GLY A 227 0.24 3.91 14.79
N ASP A 228 1.19 3.69 15.71
CA ASP A 228 1.88 2.40 15.84
C ASP A 228 1.08 1.38 16.67
N GLN A 229 0.02 0.85 16.05
CA GLN A 229 -0.84 -0.19 16.64
C GLN A 229 -0.10 -1.49 16.98
N ALA A 230 1.08 -1.74 16.39
CA ALA A 230 1.88 -2.93 16.68
C ALA A 230 2.54 -2.88 18.06
N SER A 231 2.63 -1.68 18.66
CA SER A 231 3.13 -1.50 20.03
C SER A 231 2.14 -1.95 21.11
N ILE A 232 0.86 -2.20 20.77
CA ILE A 232 -0.16 -2.69 21.70
C ILE A 232 -0.05 -4.21 21.83
N SER A 233 0.03 -4.71 23.06
CA SER A 233 0.14 -6.15 23.31
C SER A 233 -1.13 -6.91 22.88
N GLN A 234 -0.97 -8.18 22.50
CA GLN A 234 -2.11 -9.02 22.12
C GLN A 234 -3.14 -9.18 23.26
N ALA A 235 -2.69 -9.21 24.51
CA ALA A 235 -3.57 -9.27 25.68
C ALA A 235 -4.46 -8.01 25.78
N GLN A 236 -3.92 -6.83 25.47
CA GLN A 236 -4.70 -5.60 25.44
C GLN A 236 -5.70 -5.57 24.28
N TRP A 237 -5.31 -6.05 23.09
CA TRP A 237 -6.25 -6.21 21.98
C TRP A 237 -7.41 -7.14 22.33
N GLN A 238 -7.14 -8.24 23.04
CA GLN A 238 -8.20 -9.13 23.53
C GLN A 238 -9.11 -8.42 24.54
N LEU A 239 -8.56 -7.61 25.44
CA LEU A 239 -9.33 -6.82 26.39
C LEU A 239 -10.24 -5.80 25.69
N PHE A 240 -9.72 -5.07 24.70
CA PHE A 240 -10.51 -4.11 23.90
C PHE A 240 -11.61 -4.78 23.10
N THR A 241 -11.33 -5.99 22.58
CA THR A 241 -12.34 -6.79 21.87
C THR A 241 -13.44 -7.26 22.82
N ARG A 242 -13.07 -7.80 24.00
CA ARG A 242 -14.04 -8.28 25.00
C ARG A 242 -14.88 -7.17 25.63
N SER A 243 -14.30 -5.97 25.81
CA SER A 243 -15.01 -4.80 26.34
C SER A 243 -15.81 -4.03 25.28
N GLY A 244 -15.68 -4.38 23.99
CA GLY A 244 -16.35 -3.67 22.90
C GLY A 244 -15.71 -2.31 22.55
N ILE A 245 -14.59 -1.95 23.16
CA ILE A 245 -13.93 -0.64 23.03
C ILE A 245 -12.95 -0.60 21.83
N ASN A 246 -12.76 -1.72 21.12
CA ASN A 246 -11.88 -1.83 19.96
C ASN A 246 -12.03 -0.70 18.92
N HIS A 247 -13.26 -0.21 18.71
CA HIS A 247 -13.56 0.86 17.77
C HIS A 247 -12.96 2.22 18.16
N LEU A 248 -12.67 2.48 19.44
CA LEU A 248 -12.00 3.71 19.90
C LEU A 248 -10.53 3.77 19.47
N MET A 249 -9.91 2.62 19.21
CA MET A 249 -8.53 2.53 18.74
C MET A 249 -8.39 2.75 17.23
N SER A 250 -9.51 2.77 16.50
CA SER A 250 -9.57 3.12 15.09
C SER A 250 -9.85 4.62 14.97
N ILE A 251 -9.06 5.34 14.17
CA ILE A 251 -9.35 6.74 13.83
C ILE A 251 -10.72 6.76 13.18
N SER A 252 -11.72 7.35 13.86
CA SER A 252 -13.08 7.34 13.31
C SER A 252 -13.11 8.09 11.98
N GLY A 253 -13.83 7.57 11.00
CA GLY A 253 -13.95 8.20 9.68
C GLY A 253 -14.45 9.65 9.77
N LEU A 254 -15.15 10.00 10.86
CA LEU A 254 -15.58 11.36 11.16
C LEU A 254 -14.40 12.32 11.40
N HIS A 255 -13.32 11.90 12.05
CA HIS A 255 -12.14 12.76 12.22
C HIS A 255 -11.50 13.07 10.86
N ILE A 256 -11.44 12.07 9.97
CA ILE A 256 -10.88 12.23 8.62
C ILE A 256 -11.77 13.16 7.79
N THR A 257 -13.10 13.00 7.83
CA THR A 257 -14.02 13.88 7.09
C THR A 257 -14.04 15.29 7.64
N MET A 258 -13.94 15.48 8.97
CA MET A 258 -13.85 16.79 9.61
C MET A 258 -12.56 17.51 9.19
N LEU A 259 -11.41 16.84 9.25
CA LEU A 259 -10.14 17.42 8.81
C LEU A 259 -10.16 17.74 7.31
N ALA A 260 -10.64 16.83 6.47
CA ALA A 260 -10.79 17.06 5.04
C ALA A 260 -11.72 18.24 4.75
N GLY A 261 -12.85 18.35 5.45
CA GLY A 261 -13.78 19.47 5.35
C GLY A 261 -13.15 20.80 5.78
N MET A 262 -12.35 20.81 6.85
CA MET A 262 -11.61 21.98 7.31
C MET A 262 -10.59 22.46 6.27
N PHE A 263 -9.78 21.54 5.71
CA PHE A 263 -8.83 21.88 4.64
C PHE A 263 -9.52 22.33 3.37
N PHE A 264 -10.64 21.69 2.99
CA PHE A 264 -11.46 22.11 1.87
C PHE A 264 -12.00 23.53 2.08
N ALA A 265 -12.58 23.82 3.24
CA ALA A 265 -13.11 25.14 3.56
C ALA A 265 -12.01 26.22 3.54
N LEU A 266 -10.84 25.93 4.12
CA LEU A 266 -9.69 26.83 4.11
C LEU A 266 -9.18 27.08 2.68
N THR A 267 -8.99 26.02 1.90
CA THR A 267 -8.50 26.10 0.52
C THR A 267 -9.50 26.86 -0.35
N TYR A 268 -10.80 26.53 -0.25
CA TYR A 268 -11.88 27.20 -0.96
C TYR A 268 -11.97 28.69 -0.62
N TRP A 269 -11.82 29.03 0.67
CA TRP A 269 -11.81 30.41 1.14
C TRP A 269 -10.60 31.20 0.61
N LEU A 270 -9.40 30.62 0.64
CA LEU A 270 -8.19 31.23 0.08
C LEU A 270 -8.29 31.39 -1.44
N TRP A 271 -8.80 30.37 -2.14
CA TRP A 271 -8.95 30.37 -3.60
C TRP A 271 -9.85 31.50 -4.06
N ARG A 272 -10.99 31.69 -3.40
CA ARG A 272 -11.93 32.80 -3.68
C ARG A 272 -11.35 34.19 -3.44
N ARG A 273 -10.29 34.32 -2.64
CA ARG A 273 -9.63 35.61 -2.38
C ARG A 273 -8.52 35.93 -3.37
N SER A 274 -8.10 34.97 -4.20
CA SER A 274 -7.06 35.15 -5.20
C SER A 274 -7.67 35.24 -6.60
N ALA A 275 -7.86 36.46 -7.09
CA ALA A 275 -8.35 36.71 -8.45
C ALA A 275 -7.43 36.10 -9.54
N ARG A 276 -6.12 35.99 -9.27
CA ARG A 276 -5.17 35.36 -10.20
C ARG A 276 -5.38 33.84 -10.32
N LEU A 277 -5.64 33.14 -9.21
CA LEU A 277 -5.85 31.68 -9.23
C LEU A 277 -7.15 31.30 -9.93
N THR A 278 -8.22 32.09 -9.73
CA THR A 278 -9.51 31.88 -10.41
C THR A 278 -9.45 32.14 -11.91
N LEU A 279 -8.54 32.99 -12.38
CA LEU A 279 -8.35 33.26 -13.81
C LEU A 279 -7.38 32.29 -14.51
N LEU A 280 -6.44 31.68 -13.78
CA LEU A 280 -5.45 30.74 -14.33
C LEU A 280 -5.94 29.29 -14.37
N PHE A 281 -6.76 28.88 -13.41
CA PHE A 281 -7.36 27.54 -13.35
C PHE A 281 -8.89 27.68 -13.15
N PRO A 282 -9.67 27.75 -14.26
CA PRO A 282 -11.13 27.76 -14.20
C PRO A 282 -11.71 26.44 -13.72
#